data_AF-A0A7W4Z0Y5-F1
#
_entry.id   AF-A0A7W4Z0Y5-F1
#
_cell.length_a   1.000
_cell.length_b   1.000
_cell.length_c   1.000
_cell.angle_alpha   90.00
_cell.angle_beta   90.00
_cell.angle_gamma   90.00
#
_symmetry.space_group_name_H-M   'P 1'
#
loop_
_entity.id
_entity.type
_entity.pdbx_description
1 polymer ?
#
loop_
_entity_poly.entity_id
_entity_poly.type
_entity_poly.pdbx_seq_one_letter_code
_entity_poly.pdbx_strand_id
1 'polypeptide(L)' 'MPNQPATPKRGVRIPDDLWFAAKRVAADRGETLTSVIIRALERYVRAHPLDED' A
#
# COMPACT_ATOMS: atom_id res chain seq x y z
N MET A 1 -17.65 -17.73 12.11
CA MET A 1 -16.53 -18.28 11.31
C MET A 1 -15.23 -17.89 12.01
N PRO A 2 -14.19 -18.74 12.03
CA PRO A 2 -12.96 -18.41 12.75
C PRO A 2 -12.24 -17.29 11.99
N ASN A 3 -12.07 -16.14 12.66
CA ASN A 3 -11.39 -14.97 12.11
C ASN A 3 -9.94 -15.35 11.78
N GLN A 4 -9.62 -15.52 10.49
CA GLN A 4 -8.23 -15.49 10.05
C GLN A 4 -7.60 -14.17 10.51
N PRO A 5 -6.33 -14.17 10.95
CA PRO A 5 -5.65 -12.93 11.34
C PRO A 5 -5.53 -12.04 10.10
N ALA A 6 -6.46 -11.10 9.97
CA ALA A 6 -6.41 -10.07 8.94
C ALA A 6 -5.24 -9.14 9.25
N THR A 7 -4.47 -8.76 8.23
CA THR A 7 -3.44 -7.73 8.36
C THR A 7 -4.04 -6.51 9.06
N PRO A 8 -3.41 -5.98 10.13
CA PRO A 8 -3.93 -4.81 10.83
C PRO A 8 -4.14 -3.64 9.87
N LYS A 9 -5.31 -2.99 9.95
CA LYS A 9 -5.57 -1.78 9.17
C LYS A 9 -4.64 -0.68 9.64
N ARG A 10 -3.96 -0.02 8.71
CA ARG A 10 -3.15 1.17 8.95
C ARG A 10 -3.85 2.38 8.35
N GLY A 11 -4.09 3.42 9.15
CA GLY A 11 -4.66 4.68 8.69
C GLY A 11 -3.54 5.64 8.28
N VAL A 12 -3.62 6.18 7.07
CA VAL A 12 -2.71 7.21 6.54
C VAL A 12 -3.52 8.32 5.91
N ARG A 13 -3.01 9.56 5.97
CA ARG A 13 -3.62 10.69 5.26
C ARG A 13 -3.07 10.75 3.85
N ILE A 14 -3.96 10.71 2.87
CA ILE A 14 -3.63 10.80 1.44
C ILE A 14 -4.64 11.79 0.84
N PRO A 15 -4.20 12.76 0.02
CA PRO A 15 -5.11 13.60 -0.73
C PRO A 15 -6.12 12.79 -1.54
N ASP A 16 -7.39 13.19 -1.51
CA ASP A 16 -8.49 12.44 -2.15
C ASP A 16 -8.27 12.26 -3.65
N ASP A 17 -7.81 13.31 -4.34
CA ASP A 17 -7.51 13.30 -5.77
C ASP A 17 -6.46 12.24 -6.12
N LEU A 18 -5.38 12.16 -5.34
CA LEU A 18 -4.34 11.15 -5.50
C LEU A 18 -4.89 9.74 -5.22
N TRP A 19 -5.70 9.58 -4.17
CA TRP A 19 -6.31 8.29 -3.82
C TRP A 19 -7.20 7.76 -4.94
N PHE A 20 -8.10 8.60 -5.47
CA PHE A 20 -9.00 8.22 -6.55
C PHE A 20 -8.26 7.95 -7.85
N ALA A 21 -7.27 8.77 -8.20
CA ALA A 21 -6.45 8.55 -9.38
C ALA A 21 -5.69 7.22 -9.30
N ALA A 22 -5.02 6.94 -8.17
CA ALA A 22 -4.30 5.69 -7.97
C ALA A 22 -5.23 4.47 -7.98
N LYS A 23 -6.42 4.58 -7.36
CA LYS A 23 -7.43 3.51 -7.38
C LYS A 23 -7.88 3.18 -8.81
N ARG A 24 -8.12 4.19 -9.65
CA ARG A 24 -8.51 3.99 -11.05
C ARG A 24 -7.41 3.29 -11.85
N VAL A 25 -6.18 3.78 -11.76
CA VAL A 25 -5.03 3.20 -12.47
C VAL A 25 -4.77 1.76 -12.03
N ALA A 26 -4.91 1.45 -10.74
CA ALA A 26 -4.77 0.09 -10.23
C ALA A 26 -5.86 -0.83 -10.83
N ALA A 27 -7.12 -0.38 -10.84
CA ALA A 27 -8.23 -1.15 -11.41
C ALA A 27 -8.04 -1.40 -12.91
N ASP A 28 -7.63 -0.38 -13.68
CA ASP A 28 -7.35 -0.49 -15.12
C ASP A 28 -6.24 -1.52 -15.42
N ARG A 29 -5.35 -1.76 -14.46
CA ARG A 29 -4.25 -2.75 -14.53
C ARG A 29 -4.59 -4.11 -13.93
N GLY A 30 -5.81 -4.29 -13.41
CA GLY A 30 -6.19 -5.54 -12.71
C GLY A 30 -5.50 -5.73 -11.35
N GLU A 31 -5.00 -4.66 -10.74
CA GLU A 31 -4.34 -4.67 -9.44
C GLU A 31 -5.21 -4.03 -8.35
N THR A 32 -4.91 -4.35 -7.08
CA THR A 32 -5.53 -3.64 -5.95
C THR A 32 -4.68 -2.45 -5.51
N LEU A 33 -5.31 -1.38 -5.04
CA LEU A 33 -4.59 -0.25 -4.46
C LEU A 33 -3.71 -0.67 -3.27
N THR A 34 -4.14 -1.67 -2.50
CA THR A 34 -3.34 -2.29 -1.42
C THR A 34 -2.03 -2.87 -1.95
N SER A 35 -2.06 -3.65 -3.04
CA SER A 35 -0.85 -4.21 -3.66
C SER A 35 0.11 -3.12 -4.14
N VAL A 36 -0.43 -2.04 -4.69
CA VAL A 36 0.36 -0.87 -5.11
C VAL A 36 1.06 -0.22 -3.92
N ILE A 37 0.33 0.02 -2.82
CA ILE A 37 0.88 0.62 -1.59
C ILE A 37 1.98 -0.26 -1.00
N ILE A 38 1.75 -1.58 -0.89
CA ILE A 38 2.74 -2.52 -0.36
C ILE A 38 4.03 -2.45 -1.17
N ARG A 39 3.94 -2.53 -2.50
CA ARG A 39 5.11 -2.46 -3.39
C ARG A 39 5.85 -1.13 -3.28
N ALA A 40 5.12 -0.02 -3.11
CA ALA A 40 5.72 1.28 -2.90
C ALA A 40 6.49 1.36 -1.58
N LEU A 41 5.93 0.81 -0.49
CA LEU A 41 6.59 0.74 0.82
C LEU A 41 7.82 -0.17 0.80
N GLU A 42 7.73 -1.36 0.19
CA GLU A 42 8.86 -2.28 0.02
C GLU A 42 10.00 -1.62 -0.78
N ARG A 43 9.65 -0.92 -1.87
CA ARG A 43 10.63 -0.16 -2.66
C ARG A 43 11.27 0.95 -1.83
N TYR A 44 10.48 1.65 -1.02
CA TYR A 44 10.98 2.74 -0.18
C TYR A 44 11.99 2.22 0.85
N VAL A 45 11.69 1.11 1.55
CA VAL A 45 12.60 0.48 2.51
C VAL A 45 13.86 -0.05 1.82
N ARG A 46 13.74 -0.66 0.64
CA ARG A 46 14.92 -1.13 -0.11
C ARG A 46 15.84 0.02 -0.54
N ALA A 47 15.26 1.18 -0.85
CA ALA A 47 16.01 2.37 -1.23
C ALA A 47 16.63 3.11 -0.04
N HIS A 48 16.11 2.87 1.17
CA HIS A 48 16.59 3.47 2.42
C HIS A 48 16.77 2.36 3.46
N PRO A 49 17.88 1.59 3.37
CA PRO A 49 18.18 0.57 4.35
C PRO A 49 18.08 1.17 5.75
N LEU A 50 17.41 0.45 6.65
CA LEU A 50 17.45 0.81 8.06
C LEU A 50 18.92 0.64 8.47
N ASP A 51 19.54 1.71 8.95
CA ASP A 51 20.90 1.63 9.49
C ASP A 51 20.90 0.49 10.53
N GLU A 52 21.64 -0.58 10.25
CA GLU A 52 21.85 -1.67 11.21
C GLU A 52 22.91 -1.18 12.19
N ASP A 53 22.51 -0.89 13.44
CA ASP A 53 23.42 -0.75 14.58
C ASP A 53 24.15 -2.09 14.87
#